data_AF-A0A1V9A7J3-F1
#
_entry.id   AF-A0A1V9A7J3-F1
#
_cell.length_a   1.000
_cell.length_b   1.000
_cell.length_c   1.000
_cell.angle_alpha   90.00
_cell.angle_beta   90.00
_cell.angle_gamma   90.00
#
_symmetry.space_group_name_H-M   'P 1'
#
loop_
_entity.id
_entity.type
_entity.pdbx_description
1 polymer ?
#
loop_
_entity_poly.entity_id
_entity_poly.type
_entity_poly.pdbx_seq_one_letter_code
_entity_poly.pdbx_strand_id
1 'polypeptide(L)'
;MVRGGRNGEREEAALREGLAITGWDELGDLTEYENKEQILSHLCQVYPNRKKASLTTWTGQLWRLSREIQLGDHIVMPLKTKPQQLSIGRVVGPYKFRHDAPPQFKNAIEVEWLSVNTPRAAVEQDLLDSMGSLLTICELSRFDAANRIAKLAETGADPGPSRKSEWDIRTPKDLIEKAASAPRAYPMRISIRDLLSCWDQARRTPSSVALVERELAELGLTTSPPFTEGWLDNLVSIIPIEDEPDPSGSSNEDLPQDMGVESATDFPEVSLTFGVLQPSNKEVASVKPEDDINVALTFMVAERYSQLAVIDCSGNFHGAVSWESIGTARMSGPVRKVEDAITSAMVVDFNDHLLTHISEIYRNGYVFVWNRDRTMGGVVTASDLTNQFGALARPFVLIEEAERRLRRRVDAVFAAEELNKYTRTRKSAESAADLTIGNYLHLLRPVENWRRIAWPLDHDMFLETLEEVRKIRNELMHFAPDPVTKEQFDTLDKFVRLLRAVDPYM
;
A
#
# COMPACT_ATOMS: atom_id res chain seq x y z
N MET A 1 -12.38 -15.24 11.54
CA MET A 1 -12.88 -16.24 10.56
C MET A 1 -12.61 -17.63 11.09
N VAL A 2 -13.60 -18.54 11.02
CA VAL A 2 -13.46 -19.96 11.37
C VAL A 2 -14.09 -20.80 10.25
N ARG A 3 -13.31 -21.72 9.65
CA ARG A 3 -13.78 -22.57 8.54
C ARG A 3 -14.37 -23.89 9.05
N GLY A 4 -15.48 -24.33 8.44
CA GLY A 4 -16.14 -25.61 8.74
C GLY A 4 -15.44 -26.86 8.21
N GLY A 5 -14.11 -26.83 8.02
CA GLY A 5 -13.32 -27.94 7.48
C GLY A 5 -12.90 -27.80 6.02
N ARG A 6 -12.09 -28.76 5.54
CA ARG A 6 -11.50 -28.71 4.19
C ARG A 6 -12.57 -28.85 3.10
N ASN A 7 -13.55 -29.71 3.36
CA ASN A 7 -14.65 -30.02 2.45
C ASN A 7 -16.00 -29.50 2.98
N GLY A 8 -15.99 -28.70 4.06
CA GLY A 8 -17.20 -28.22 4.72
C GLY A 8 -17.87 -29.24 5.62
N GLU A 9 -17.14 -30.29 6.04
CA GLU A 9 -17.67 -31.42 6.80
C GLU A 9 -18.32 -31.03 8.14
N ARG A 10 -18.04 -29.83 8.68
CA ARG A 10 -18.62 -29.31 9.93
C ARG A 10 -19.71 -28.26 9.74
N GLU A 11 -19.95 -27.79 8.51
CA GLU A 11 -20.82 -26.63 8.24
C GLU A 11 -22.27 -26.86 8.69
N GLU A 12 -22.84 -28.02 8.39
CA GLU A 12 -24.23 -28.34 8.74
C GLU A 12 -24.43 -28.40 10.26
N ALA A 13 -23.55 -29.10 10.96
CA ALA A 13 -23.60 -29.20 12.43
C ALA A 13 -23.36 -27.84 13.09
N ALA A 14 -22.37 -27.07 12.59
CA ALA A 14 -22.07 -25.72 13.05
C ALA A 14 -23.31 -24.80 12.98
N LEU A 15 -24.01 -24.80 11.84
CA LEU A 15 -25.20 -23.96 11.65
C LEU A 15 -26.39 -24.46 12.47
N ARG A 16 -26.62 -25.78 12.53
CA ARG A 16 -27.76 -26.37 13.24
C ARG A 16 -27.64 -26.25 14.76
N GLU A 17 -26.44 -26.43 15.30
CA GLU A 17 -26.18 -26.45 16.74
C GLU A 17 -25.77 -25.08 17.30
N GLY A 18 -25.60 -24.06 16.44
CA GLY A 18 -25.16 -22.73 16.89
C GLY A 18 -23.71 -22.71 17.36
N LEU A 19 -22.81 -23.34 16.60
CA LEU A 19 -21.42 -23.54 16.99
C LEU A 19 -20.45 -23.18 15.86
N ALA A 20 -19.27 -22.67 16.19
CA ALA A 20 -18.10 -22.75 15.33
C ALA A 20 -17.25 -23.94 15.74
N ILE A 21 -17.12 -24.95 14.86
CA ILE A 21 -16.54 -26.25 15.19
C ILE A 21 -15.24 -26.46 14.41
N THR A 22 -14.22 -26.98 15.09
CA THR A 22 -12.90 -27.29 14.49
C THR A 22 -12.41 -28.69 14.89
N GLY A 23 -11.39 -29.20 14.18
CA GLY A 23 -10.77 -30.50 14.48
C GLY A 23 -9.74 -30.44 15.62
N TRP A 24 -8.68 -31.26 15.53
CA TRP A 24 -7.60 -31.40 16.53
C TRP A 24 -8.04 -32.00 17.88
N ASP A 25 -9.00 -32.92 17.84
CA ASP A 25 -9.54 -33.61 19.01
C ASP A 25 -8.49 -34.36 19.83
N GLU A 26 -7.39 -34.79 19.19
CA GLU A 26 -6.31 -35.56 19.81
C GLU A 26 -5.50 -34.76 20.82
N LEU A 27 -5.62 -33.44 20.84
CA LEU A 27 -5.04 -32.59 21.89
C LEU A 27 -5.88 -32.56 23.17
N GLY A 28 -7.12 -33.06 23.14
CA GLY A 28 -8.02 -32.88 24.28
C GLY A 28 -8.41 -31.42 24.50
N ASP A 29 -8.73 -31.07 25.75
CA ASP A 29 -9.25 -29.75 26.08
C ASP A 29 -8.15 -28.68 26.05
N LEU A 30 -8.25 -27.76 25.08
CA LEU A 30 -7.29 -26.67 24.92
C LEU A 30 -7.21 -25.70 26.12
N THR A 31 -8.16 -25.71 27.04
CA THR A 31 -8.10 -24.89 28.26
C THR A 31 -7.07 -25.41 29.29
N GLU A 32 -6.65 -26.67 29.17
CA GLU A 32 -5.64 -27.28 30.04
C GLU A 32 -4.22 -26.75 29.77
N TYR A 33 -4.01 -26.06 28.64
CA TYR A 33 -2.73 -25.45 28.30
C TYR A 33 -2.66 -23.97 28.73
N GLU A 34 -1.58 -23.62 29.41
CA GLU A 34 -1.31 -22.27 29.93
C GLU A 34 -0.70 -21.33 28.89
N ASN A 35 0.00 -21.86 27.90
CA ASN A 35 0.72 -21.07 26.88
C ASN A 35 0.86 -21.79 25.53
N LYS A 36 1.28 -21.04 24.50
CA LYS A 36 1.44 -21.55 23.12
C LYS A 36 2.51 -22.65 23.06
N GLU A 37 3.54 -22.59 23.90
CA GLU A 37 4.65 -23.54 23.95
C GLU A 37 4.17 -24.93 24.39
N GLN A 38 3.27 -25.00 25.36
CA GLN A 38 2.67 -26.27 25.81
C GLN A 38 1.81 -26.91 24.71
N ILE A 39 1.00 -26.13 24.00
CA ILE A 39 0.23 -26.62 22.83
C ILE A 39 1.18 -27.14 21.76
N LEU A 40 2.25 -26.40 21.45
CA LEU A 40 3.24 -26.82 20.45
C LEU A 40 3.96 -28.11 20.86
N SER A 41 4.32 -28.26 22.13
CA SER A 41 4.95 -29.46 22.67
C SER A 41 4.03 -30.68 22.52
N HIS A 42 2.76 -30.54 22.90
CA HIS A 42 1.78 -31.62 22.78
C HIS A 42 1.49 -31.97 21.30
N LEU A 43 1.39 -30.96 20.43
CA LEU A 43 1.26 -31.16 18.98
C LEU A 43 2.43 -31.97 18.39
N CYS A 44 3.66 -31.72 18.84
CA CYS A 44 4.82 -32.50 18.40
C CYS A 44 4.73 -33.97 18.81
N GLN A 45 4.14 -34.27 19.96
CA GLN A 45 3.97 -35.64 20.46
C GLN A 45 2.88 -36.40 19.70
N VAL A 46 1.73 -35.75 19.48
CA VAL A 46 0.56 -36.36 18.81
C VAL A 46 0.77 -36.47 17.29
N TYR A 47 1.49 -35.51 16.70
CA TYR A 47 1.72 -35.44 15.26
C TYR A 47 3.22 -35.42 14.91
N PRO A 48 4.00 -36.47 15.27
CA PRO A 48 5.46 -36.47 15.14
C PRO A 48 5.94 -36.41 13.68
N ASN A 49 5.10 -36.83 12.74
CA ASN A 49 5.41 -36.85 11.31
C ASN A 49 5.02 -35.56 10.57
N ARG A 50 4.55 -34.52 11.27
CA ARG A 50 4.17 -33.23 10.66
C ARG A 50 5.32 -32.24 10.71
N LYS A 51 5.43 -31.41 9.65
CA LYS A 51 6.45 -30.34 9.57
C LYS A 51 6.27 -29.35 10.72
N LYS A 52 7.36 -28.93 11.35
CA LYS A 52 7.35 -27.98 12.49
C LYS A 52 6.59 -26.69 12.19
N ALA A 53 6.72 -26.14 10.98
CA ALA A 53 5.98 -24.94 10.54
C ALA A 53 4.46 -25.15 10.57
N SER A 54 3.96 -26.33 10.20
CA SER A 54 2.54 -26.67 10.29
C SER A 54 2.07 -26.74 11.75
N LEU A 55 2.91 -27.31 12.63
CA LEU A 55 2.60 -27.38 14.06
C LEU A 55 2.55 -25.98 14.69
N THR A 56 3.52 -25.10 14.40
CA THR A 56 3.50 -23.70 14.84
C THR A 56 2.26 -22.95 14.33
N THR A 57 1.89 -23.19 13.06
CA THR A 57 0.67 -22.61 12.48
C THR A 57 -0.59 -23.14 13.17
N TRP A 58 -0.64 -24.43 13.51
CA TRP A 58 -1.75 -25.01 14.28
C TRP A 58 -1.79 -24.50 15.71
N THR A 59 -0.65 -24.37 16.39
CA THR A 59 -0.55 -23.73 17.70
C THR A 59 -1.20 -22.35 17.70
N GLY A 60 -0.87 -21.51 16.73
CA GLY A 60 -1.46 -20.17 16.62
C GLY A 60 -2.97 -20.19 16.34
N GLN A 61 -3.48 -21.20 15.65
CA GLN A 61 -4.92 -21.36 15.38
C GLN A 61 -5.68 -21.87 16.60
N LEU A 62 -5.15 -22.88 17.28
CA LEU A 62 -5.75 -23.48 18.47
C LEU A 62 -5.74 -22.49 19.65
N TRP A 63 -4.64 -21.75 19.81
CA TRP A 63 -4.57 -20.69 20.81
C TRP A 63 -5.60 -19.57 20.53
N ARG A 64 -5.77 -19.20 19.26
CA ARG A 64 -6.82 -18.25 18.87
C ARG A 64 -8.20 -18.74 19.27
N LEU A 65 -8.51 -19.99 18.96
CA LEU A 65 -9.78 -20.62 19.30
C LEU A 65 -10.05 -20.58 20.81
N SER A 66 -9.06 -20.94 21.63
CA SER A 66 -9.27 -21.15 23.06
C SER A 66 -9.06 -19.89 23.92
N ARG A 67 -8.29 -18.90 23.45
CA ARG A 67 -7.87 -17.74 24.27
C ARG A 67 -8.07 -16.37 23.61
N GLU A 68 -7.95 -16.24 22.29
CA GLU A 68 -8.03 -14.91 21.64
C GLU A 68 -9.47 -14.56 21.22
N ILE A 69 -10.28 -15.53 20.77
CA ILE A 69 -11.70 -15.29 20.46
C ILE A 69 -12.47 -15.03 21.76
N GLN A 70 -13.10 -13.86 21.85
CA GLN A 70 -13.85 -13.40 23.02
C GLN A 70 -15.35 -13.34 22.77
N LEU A 71 -16.11 -13.23 23.86
CA LEU A 71 -17.55 -13.02 23.82
C LEU A 71 -17.86 -11.70 23.11
N GLY A 72 -18.77 -11.74 22.14
CA GLY A 72 -19.14 -10.58 21.31
C GLY A 72 -18.42 -10.50 19.97
N ASP A 73 -17.36 -11.28 19.74
CA ASP A 73 -16.65 -11.29 18.47
C ASP A 73 -17.53 -11.79 17.32
N HIS A 74 -17.28 -11.26 16.11
CA HIS A 74 -17.94 -11.73 14.90
C HIS A 74 -17.15 -12.87 14.25
N ILE A 75 -17.81 -13.99 13.99
CA ILE A 75 -17.28 -15.13 13.25
C ILE A 75 -17.88 -15.15 11.85
N VAL A 76 -16.99 -15.25 10.86
CA VAL A 76 -17.35 -15.56 9.47
C VAL A 76 -16.95 -16.99 9.17
N MET A 77 -17.85 -17.75 8.53
CA MET A 77 -17.62 -19.08 8.01
C MET A 77 -17.97 -19.14 6.52
N PRO A 78 -16.96 -19.11 5.62
CA PRO A 78 -17.18 -19.36 4.20
C PRO A 78 -17.66 -20.80 3.98
N LEU A 79 -18.74 -20.99 3.20
CA LEU A 79 -19.37 -22.29 2.97
C LEU A 79 -18.76 -22.99 1.74
N LYS A 80 -18.42 -24.27 1.89
CA LYS A 80 -18.01 -25.21 0.84
C LYS A 80 -19.20 -25.98 0.30
N THR A 81 -20.16 -26.32 1.15
CA THR A 81 -21.40 -27.03 0.76
C THR A 81 -22.29 -26.17 -0.13
N LYS A 82 -22.24 -24.84 0.03
CA LYS A 82 -22.88 -23.85 -0.84
C LYS A 82 -21.83 -22.88 -1.37
N PRO A 83 -21.23 -23.16 -2.54
CA PRO A 83 -20.23 -22.31 -3.13
C PRO A 83 -20.72 -20.87 -3.27
N GLN A 84 -19.82 -19.92 -3.04
CA GLN A 84 -20.08 -18.48 -3.05
C GLN A 84 -20.98 -17.94 -1.93
N GLN A 85 -21.20 -18.71 -0.87
CA GLN A 85 -21.94 -18.23 0.31
C GLN A 85 -21.05 -18.22 1.56
N LEU A 86 -21.42 -17.38 2.51
CA LEU A 86 -20.81 -17.28 3.83
C LEU A 86 -21.89 -17.19 4.91
N SER A 87 -21.57 -17.65 6.11
CA SER A 87 -22.39 -17.44 7.30
C SER A 87 -21.64 -16.53 8.27
N ILE A 88 -22.38 -15.63 8.90
CA ILE A 88 -21.88 -14.67 9.88
C ILE A 88 -22.60 -14.92 11.19
N GLY A 89 -21.85 -15.04 12.27
CA GLY A 89 -22.38 -15.21 13.61
C GLY A 89 -21.63 -14.36 14.62
N ARG A 90 -22.17 -14.30 15.82
CA ARG A 90 -21.59 -13.62 16.97
C ARG A 90 -21.30 -14.63 18.06
N VAL A 91 -20.12 -14.54 18.68
CA VAL A 91 -19.71 -15.43 19.76
C VAL A 91 -20.52 -15.09 21.02
N VAL A 92 -21.22 -16.09 21.56
CA VAL A 92 -22.10 -15.96 22.72
C VAL A 92 -21.65 -16.78 23.93
N GLY A 93 -20.61 -17.59 23.76
CA GLY A 93 -20.04 -18.39 24.84
C GLY A 93 -18.56 -18.66 24.62
N PRO A 94 -17.83 -19.03 25.70
CA PRO A 94 -16.42 -19.35 25.61
C PRO A 94 -16.20 -20.65 24.83
N TYR A 95 -14.95 -20.91 24.47
CA TYR A 95 -14.51 -22.20 23.95
C TYR A 95 -14.87 -23.35 24.92
N LYS A 96 -15.30 -24.49 24.35
CA LYS A 96 -15.66 -25.72 25.07
C LYS A 96 -15.12 -26.94 24.33
N PHE A 97 -14.56 -27.89 25.08
CA PHE A 97 -14.26 -29.23 24.58
C PHE A 97 -15.43 -30.18 24.85
N ARG A 98 -16.05 -30.73 23.81
CA ARG A 98 -17.24 -31.58 23.88
C ARG A 98 -16.85 -33.06 23.88
N HIS A 99 -16.70 -33.66 25.06
CA HIS A 99 -16.27 -35.07 25.17
C HIS A 99 -17.22 -36.08 24.51
N ASP A 100 -18.51 -35.75 24.47
CA ASP A 100 -19.61 -36.55 23.91
C ASP A 100 -19.84 -36.35 22.41
N ALA A 101 -19.16 -35.37 21.79
CA ALA A 101 -19.29 -35.10 20.36
C ALA A 101 -18.55 -36.15 19.50
N PRO A 102 -19.00 -36.39 18.25
CA PRO A 102 -18.30 -37.25 17.31
C PRO A 102 -16.85 -36.82 17.07
N PRO A 103 -15.95 -37.74 16.66
CA PRO A 103 -14.59 -37.37 16.28
C PRO A 103 -14.57 -36.28 15.21
N GLN A 104 -13.65 -35.32 15.37
CA GLN A 104 -13.47 -34.07 14.63
C GLN A 104 -14.47 -32.94 14.94
N PHE A 105 -15.35 -33.11 15.95
CA PHE A 105 -16.38 -32.13 16.34
C PHE A 105 -16.27 -31.67 17.79
N LYS A 106 -15.15 -31.96 18.47
CA LYS A 106 -15.04 -31.75 19.92
C LYS A 106 -14.64 -30.33 20.29
N ASN A 107 -13.82 -29.68 19.48
CA ASN A 107 -13.40 -28.29 19.70
C ASN A 107 -14.46 -27.33 19.15
N ALA A 108 -15.16 -26.59 20.04
CA ALA A 108 -16.24 -25.71 19.62
C ALA A 108 -16.30 -24.39 20.40
N ILE A 109 -16.81 -23.35 19.72
CA ILE A 109 -17.20 -22.06 20.31
C ILE A 109 -18.70 -21.88 20.06
N GLU A 110 -19.41 -21.34 21.06
CA GLU A 110 -20.84 -21.08 20.95
C GLU A 110 -21.12 -19.79 20.15
N VAL A 111 -21.92 -19.90 19.10
CA VAL A 111 -22.14 -18.86 18.10
C VAL A 111 -23.63 -18.70 17.80
N GLU A 112 -24.12 -17.48 17.96
CA GLU A 112 -25.40 -17.05 17.43
C GLU A 112 -25.23 -16.67 15.95
N TRP A 113 -25.74 -17.49 15.03
CA TRP A 113 -25.67 -17.19 13.59
C TRP A 113 -26.65 -16.07 13.22
N LEU A 114 -26.10 -14.88 12.95
CA LEU A 114 -26.85 -13.65 12.63
C LEU A 114 -27.35 -13.65 11.18
N SER A 115 -26.53 -14.11 10.25
CA SER A 115 -26.88 -14.26 8.83
C SER A 115 -26.31 -15.56 8.27
N VAL A 116 -27.17 -16.36 7.64
CA VAL A 116 -26.80 -17.65 7.04
C VAL A 116 -27.00 -17.55 5.53
N ASN A 117 -26.03 -18.05 4.76
CA ASN A 117 -26.06 -18.02 3.29
C ASN A 117 -25.93 -16.61 2.67
N THR A 118 -25.23 -15.68 3.32
CA THR A 118 -24.90 -14.38 2.74
C THR A 118 -24.11 -14.59 1.43
N PRO A 119 -24.53 -14.01 0.29
CA PRO A 119 -23.80 -14.12 -0.96
C PRO A 119 -22.43 -13.43 -0.87
N ARG A 120 -21.36 -14.07 -1.37
CA ARG A 120 -20.04 -13.41 -1.50
C ARG A 120 -20.09 -12.16 -2.36
N ALA A 121 -21.03 -12.08 -3.31
CA ALA A 121 -21.25 -10.90 -4.15
C ALA A 121 -21.72 -9.66 -3.35
N ALA A 122 -22.19 -9.85 -2.12
CA ALA A 122 -22.53 -8.75 -1.22
C ALA A 122 -21.32 -8.24 -0.41
N VAL A 123 -20.12 -8.78 -0.66
CA VAL A 123 -18.87 -8.43 0.04
C VAL A 123 -17.89 -7.84 -0.95
N GLU A 124 -17.24 -6.75 -0.58
CA GLU A 124 -16.24 -6.11 -1.42
C GLU A 124 -14.97 -6.96 -1.56
N GLN A 125 -14.29 -6.79 -2.70
CA GLN A 125 -13.22 -7.69 -3.13
C GLN A 125 -12.04 -7.75 -2.13
N ASP A 126 -11.70 -6.64 -1.47
CA ASP A 126 -10.59 -6.55 -0.53
C ASP A 126 -10.82 -7.40 0.75
N LEU A 127 -12.06 -7.45 1.22
CA LEU A 127 -12.45 -8.26 2.36
C LEU A 127 -12.60 -9.73 1.94
N LEU A 128 -13.05 -10.00 0.72
CA LEU A 128 -13.05 -11.34 0.13
C LEU A 128 -11.63 -11.91 -0.02
N ASP A 129 -10.66 -11.08 -0.40
CA ASP A 129 -9.24 -11.45 -0.52
C ASP A 129 -8.65 -11.80 0.85
N SER A 130 -9.02 -11.04 1.89
CA SER A 130 -8.66 -11.34 3.28
C SER A 130 -9.25 -12.69 3.77
N MET A 131 -10.45 -13.04 3.31
CA MET A 131 -11.07 -14.36 3.53
C MET A 131 -10.48 -15.47 2.66
N GLY A 132 -9.56 -15.15 1.75
CA GLY A 132 -8.82 -16.10 0.91
C GLY A 132 -7.74 -16.89 1.65
N SER A 133 -7.44 -16.53 2.91
CA SER A 133 -6.42 -17.19 3.74
C SER A 133 -6.59 -18.72 3.80
N LEU A 134 -5.49 -19.46 3.67
CA LEU A 134 -5.46 -20.92 3.77
C LEU A 134 -5.64 -21.43 5.21
N LEU A 135 -5.64 -20.54 6.20
CA LEU A 135 -5.85 -20.89 7.60
C LEU A 135 -7.31 -21.26 7.88
N THR A 136 -7.51 -22.21 8.79
CA THR A 136 -8.83 -22.62 9.29
C THR A 136 -9.38 -21.57 10.25
N ILE A 137 -8.51 -21.02 11.09
CA ILE A 137 -8.83 -19.93 12.01
C ILE A 137 -7.86 -18.79 11.74
N CYS A 138 -8.39 -17.61 11.40
CA CYS A 138 -7.58 -16.41 11.34
C CYS A 138 -8.41 -15.17 11.67
N GLU A 139 -7.73 -14.16 12.17
CA GLU A 139 -8.29 -12.84 12.36
C GLU A 139 -8.43 -12.14 10.99
N LEU A 140 -9.52 -11.39 10.82
CA LEU A 140 -9.68 -10.47 9.70
C LEU A 140 -9.47 -9.07 10.29
N SER A 141 -8.29 -8.49 10.09
CA SER A 141 -7.88 -7.23 10.73
C SER A 141 -7.69 -6.07 9.74
N ARG A 142 -7.65 -6.33 8.43
CA ARG A 142 -7.46 -5.29 7.41
C ARG A 142 -8.76 -4.52 7.17
N PHE A 143 -8.64 -3.22 6.90
CA PHE A 143 -9.73 -2.36 6.40
C PHE A 143 -11.04 -2.44 7.21
N ASP A 144 -10.93 -2.40 8.54
CA ASP A 144 -12.09 -2.42 9.47
C ASP A 144 -13.01 -3.64 9.27
N ALA A 145 -12.42 -4.79 8.99
CA ALA A 145 -13.15 -6.02 8.67
C ALA A 145 -14.17 -6.40 9.75
N ALA A 146 -13.87 -6.24 11.05
CA ALA A 146 -14.79 -6.59 12.12
C ALA A 146 -16.13 -5.83 12.03
N ASN A 147 -16.08 -4.52 11.84
CA ASN A 147 -17.25 -3.66 11.74
C ASN A 147 -18.02 -3.89 10.43
N ARG A 148 -17.29 -4.12 9.33
CA ARG A 148 -17.88 -4.47 8.03
C ARG A 148 -18.63 -5.80 8.09
N ILE A 149 -18.09 -6.80 8.76
CA ILE A 149 -18.76 -8.08 8.99
C ILE A 149 -20.02 -7.91 9.86
N ALA A 150 -19.96 -7.08 10.90
CA ALA A 150 -21.13 -6.76 11.70
C ALA A 150 -22.23 -6.10 10.84
N LYS A 151 -21.87 -5.08 10.04
CA LYS A 151 -22.81 -4.39 9.14
C LYS A 151 -23.37 -5.28 8.03
N LEU A 152 -22.52 -6.16 7.47
CA LEU A 152 -22.94 -7.16 6.49
C LEU A 152 -23.95 -8.14 7.09
N ALA A 153 -23.80 -8.52 8.36
CA ALA A 153 -24.77 -9.38 9.04
C ALA A 153 -26.12 -8.67 9.27
N GLU A 154 -26.10 -7.37 9.59
CA GLU A 154 -27.32 -6.58 9.83
C GLU A 154 -28.07 -6.21 8.55
N THR A 155 -27.34 -5.78 7.52
CA THR A 155 -27.91 -5.12 6.33
C THR A 155 -27.90 -5.99 5.08
N GLY A 156 -27.15 -7.10 5.10
CA GLY A 156 -26.96 -7.97 3.94
C GLY A 156 -26.03 -7.39 2.86
N ALA A 157 -25.40 -6.24 3.10
CA ALA A 157 -24.42 -5.61 2.20
C ALA A 157 -23.18 -5.14 2.98
N ASP A 158 -21.99 -5.39 2.43
CA ASP A 158 -20.74 -4.86 2.96
C ASP A 158 -20.69 -3.36 2.66
N PRO A 159 -20.52 -2.49 3.69
CA PRO A 159 -20.39 -1.05 3.47
C PRO A 159 -19.10 -0.66 2.74
N GLY A 160 -18.22 -1.63 2.46
CA GLY A 160 -16.92 -1.46 1.86
C GLY A 160 -15.86 -1.08 2.89
N PRO A 161 -14.57 -1.05 2.49
CA PRO A 161 -13.51 -0.60 3.36
C PRO A 161 -13.88 0.80 3.84
N SER A 162 -13.94 0.98 5.16
CA SER A 162 -14.12 2.31 5.71
C SER A 162 -12.95 3.15 5.21
N ARG A 163 -13.22 4.08 4.30
CA ARG A 163 -12.35 5.25 4.03
C ARG A 163 -12.24 6.16 5.26
N LYS A 164 -12.83 5.76 6.38
CA LYS A 164 -12.70 6.39 7.67
C LYS A 164 -11.56 5.69 8.40
N SER A 165 -10.45 6.40 8.54
CA SER A 165 -9.55 6.27 9.69
C SER A 165 -10.35 5.81 10.92
N GLU A 166 -9.84 4.84 11.69
CA GLU A 166 -10.30 4.43 13.05
C GLU A 166 -10.65 5.66 13.93
N TRP A 167 -10.00 6.75 13.54
CA TRP A 167 -10.06 8.14 13.90
C TRP A 167 -11.37 8.92 13.64
N ASP A 168 -12.05 8.75 12.52
CA ASP A 168 -12.90 9.79 11.87
C ASP A 168 -12.32 11.20 12.06
N ILE A 169 -11.02 11.38 11.77
CA ILE A 169 -10.35 12.68 11.85
C ILE A 169 -10.62 13.40 10.54
N ARG A 170 -11.29 14.55 10.61
CA ARG A 170 -11.59 15.37 9.43
C ARG A 170 -10.98 16.75 9.51
N THR A 171 -10.58 17.16 10.70
CA THR A 171 -10.04 18.49 10.95
C THR A 171 -8.81 18.40 11.87
N PRO A 172 -7.97 19.45 11.91
CA PRO A 172 -6.83 19.50 12.83
C PRO A 172 -7.28 19.47 14.29
N LYS A 173 -8.50 19.93 14.59
CA LYS A 173 -9.09 19.87 15.95
C LYS A 173 -9.39 18.44 16.39
N ASP A 174 -9.93 17.62 15.49
CA ASP A 174 -10.20 16.20 15.76
C ASP A 174 -8.89 15.43 16.03
N LEU A 175 -7.80 15.85 15.36
CA LEU A 175 -6.48 15.24 15.51
C LEU A 175 -5.94 15.46 16.93
N ILE A 176 -6.09 16.67 17.48
CA ILE A 176 -5.62 17.02 18.84
C ILE A 176 -6.42 16.26 19.90
N GLU A 177 -7.75 16.29 19.80
CA GLU A 177 -8.62 15.68 20.80
C GLU A 177 -8.35 14.17 20.93
N LYS A 178 -8.10 13.53 19.79
CA LYS A 178 -7.87 12.10 19.74
C LYS A 178 -6.42 11.72 20.06
N ALA A 179 -5.44 12.50 19.63
CA ALA A 179 -4.04 12.35 20.04
C ALA A 179 -3.88 12.53 21.57
N ALA A 180 -4.61 13.45 22.19
CA ALA A 180 -4.62 13.66 23.64
C ALA A 180 -5.31 12.52 24.40
N SER A 181 -6.30 11.86 23.78
CA SER A 181 -7.01 10.71 24.36
C SER A 181 -6.26 9.38 24.23
N ALA A 182 -5.26 9.31 23.35
CA ALA A 182 -4.52 8.09 23.08
C ALA A 182 -3.49 7.81 24.20
N PRO A 183 -3.40 6.57 24.73
CA PRO A 183 -2.37 6.21 25.71
C PRO A 183 -0.96 6.37 25.13
N ARG A 184 -0.01 6.93 25.89
CA ARG A 184 1.41 7.07 25.45
C ARG A 184 2.06 5.75 25.02
N ALA A 185 1.63 4.62 25.58
CA ALA A 185 2.12 3.29 25.20
C ALA A 185 1.60 2.78 23.86
N TYR A 186 0.54 3.39 23.33
CA TYR A 186 -0.07 3.05 22.03
C TYR A 186 -0.49 4.35 21.32
N PRO A 187 0.48 5.10 20.75
CA PRO A 187 0.19 6.37 20.12
C PRO A 187 -0.75 6.18 18.95
N MET A 188 -1.60 7.19 18.73
CA MET A 188 -2.52 7.22 17.60
C MET A 188 -1.76 7.03 16.29
N ARG A 189 -2.21 6.08 15.47
CA ARG A 189 -1.67 5.84 14.13
C ARG A 189 -2.67 6.30 13.07
N ILE A 190 -2.16 6.99 12.05
CA ILE A 190 -2.95 7.49 10.92
C ILE A 190 -2.14 7.33 9.63
N SER A 191 -2.80 7.13 8.49
CA SER A 191 -2.09 7.14 7.21
C SER A 191 -1.61 8.54 6.85
N ILE A 192 -0.53 8.66 6.09
CA ILE A 192 -0.05 9.97 5.60
C ILE A 192 -1.15 10.66 4.78
N ARG A 193 -1.91 9.91 3.98
CA ARG A 193 -3.05 10.44 3.21
C ARG A 193 -4.11 11.05 4.12
N ASP A 194 -4.52 10.33 5.16
CA ASP A 194 -5.55 10.81 6.07
C ASP A 194 -5.03 12.01 6.89
N LEU A 195 -3.75 12.00 7.27
CA LEU A 195 -3.12 13.14 7.92
C LEU A 195 -3.17 14.40 7.05
N LEU A 196 -2.79 14.30 5.77
CA LEU A 196 -2.86 15.43 4.83
C LEU A 196 -4.30 15.92 4.64
N SER A 197 -5.26 14.99 4.62
CA SER A 197 -6.68 15.32 4.43
C SER A 197 -7.26 16.17 5.56
N CYS A 198 -6.66 16.15 6.76
CA CYS A 198 -7.05 17.03 7.86
C CYS A 198 -6.91 18.53 7.52
N TRP A 199 -6.07 18.87 6.53
CA TRP A 199 -5.89 20.23 6.01
C TRP A 199 -6.34 20.37 4.55
N ASP A 200 -7.27 19.51 4.10
CA ASP A 200 -7.73 19.43 2.71
C ASP A 200 -6.59 19.25 1.69
N GLN A 201 -5.46 18.68 2.14
CA GLN A 201 -4.32 18.38 1.27
C GLN A 201 -4.41 16.93 0.79
N ALA A 202 -4.31 16.74 -0.52
CA ALA A 202 -4.29 15.39 -1.10
C ALA A 202 -2.86 14.88 -1.38
N ARG A 203 -1.86 15.78 -1.38
CA ARG A 203 -0.48 15.53 -1.79
C ARG A 203 0.51 16.33 -0.94
N ARG A 204 1.73 15.83 -0.84
CA ARG A 204 2.93 16.48 -0.30
C ARG A 204 3.54 17.34 -1.40
N THR A 205 3.25 18.63 -1.35
CA THR A 205 3.93 19.72 -2.06
C THR A 205 4.77 20.48 -1.04
N PRO A 206 5.79 21.25 -1.43
CA PRO A 206 6.55 22.06 -0.48
C PRO A 206 5.66 22.95 0.40
N SER A 207 4.59 23.51 -0.19
CA SER A 207 3.60 24.33 0.53
C SER A 207 2.73 23.52 1.50
N SER A 208 2.28 22.32 1.12
CA SER A 208 1.43 21.51 2.00
C SER A 208 2.22 20.82 3.11
N VAL A 209 3.47 20.44 2.85
CA VAL A 209 4.40 19.94 3.89
C VAL A 209 4.65 21.04 4.91
N ALA A 210 5.06 22.24 4.47
CA ALA A 210 5.32 23.37 5.38
C ALA A 210 4.09 23.78 6.18
N LEU A 211 2.89 23.73 5.57
CA LEU A 211 1.63 23.97 6.26
C LEU A 211 1.41 22.93 7.37
N VAL A 212 1.45 21.64 7.03
CA VAL A 212 1.14 20.56 7.98
C VAL A 212 2.18 20.48 9.10
N GLU A 213 3.47 20.66 8.81
CA GLU A 213 4.53 20.70 9.83
C GLU A 213 4.35 21.86 10.80
N ARG A 214 4.08 23.07 10.30
CA ARG A 214 3.83 24.25 11.14
C ARG A 214 2.62 24.03 12.05
N GLU A 215 1.52 23.54 11.48
CA GLU A 215 0.28 23.34 12.21
C GLU A 215 0.43 22.21 13.25
N LEU A 216 1.14 21.12 12.94
CA LEU A 216 1.45 20.09 13.94
C LEU A 216 2.33 20.64 15.08
N ALA A 217 3.33 21.46 14.76
CA ALA A 217 4.22 22.07 15.75
C ALA A 217 3.48 23.07 16.67
N GLU A 218 2.59 23.89 16.13
CA GLU A 218 1.71 24.79 16.92
C GLU A 218 0.81 24.00 17.88
N LEU A 219 0.50 22.76 17.53
CA LEU A 219 -0.31 21.84 18.35
C LEU A 219 0.54 20.99 19.31
N GLY A 220 1.86 21.18 19.34
CA GLY A 220 2.77 20.40 20.18
C GLY A 220 2.86 18.93 19.76
N LEU A 221 2.59 18.61 18.49
CA LEU A 221 2.57 17.26 17.95
C LEU A 221 3.63 17.10 16.84
N THR A 222 4.11 15.88 16.66
CA THR A 222 4.95 15.48 15.54
C THR A 222 4.59 14.06 15.09
N THR A 223 5.12 13.64 13.94
CA THR A 223 4.89 12.31 13.37
C THR A 223 6.13 11.45 13.50
N SER A 224 5.96 10.20 13.92
CA SER A 224 7.02 9.18 13.89
C SER A 224 6.54 7.92 13.15
N PRO A 225 7.17 7.55 12.02
CA PRO A 225 8.21 8.31 11.30
C PRO A 225 7.68 9.64 10.69
N PRO A 226 8.56 10.53 10.18
CA PRO A 226 8.14 11.76 9.51
C PRO A 226 7.17 11.47 8.36
N PHE A 227 6.04 12.18 8.26
CA PHE A 227 5.08 11.99 7.17
C PHE A 227 5.60 12.42 5.79
N THR A 228 6.72 13.14 5.77
CA THR A 228 7.49 13.48 4.56
C THR A 228 8.14 12.24 3.94
N GLU A 229 8.30 11.15 4.69
CA GLU A 229 8.91 9.91 4.24
C GLU A 229 7.87 8.82 3.90
N GLY A 230 8.21 7.94 2.97
CA GLY A 230 7.40 6.76 2.63
C GLY A 230 6.18 7.04 1.74
N TRP A 231 5.36 6.01 1.55
CA TRP A 231 4.19 6.05 0.65
C TRP A 231 2.96 6.63 1.35
N LEU A 232 2.02 7.24 0.61
CA LEU A 232 0.85 7.94 1.19
C LEU A 232 -0.03 7.07 2.11
N ASP A 233 -0.07 5.77 1.89
CA ASP A 233 -0.85 4.86 2.76
C ASP A 233 -0.01 4.25 3.90
N ASN A 234 1.25 4.67 4.06
CA ASN A 234 2.05 4.32 5.24
C ASN A 234 1.44 4.95 6.49
N LEU A 235 1.47 4.22 7.60
CA LEU A 235 1.01 4.71 8.89
C LEU A 235 2.13 5.49 9.59
N VAL A 236 1.79 6.67 10.09
CA VAL A 236 2.61 7.47 11.00
C VAL A 236 1.94 7.53 12.36
N SER A 237 2.76 7.53 13.42
CA SER A 237 2.28 7.72 14.79
C SER A 237 2.30 9.20 15.13
N ILE A 238 1.20 9.73 15.65
CA ILE A 238 1.13 11.09 16.19
C ILE A 238 1.63 11.04 17.63
N ILE A 239 2.73 11.73 17.88
CA ILE A 239 3.38 11.79 19.20
C ILE A 239 3.51 13.25 19.65
N PRO A 240 3.44 13.54 20.94
CA PRO A 240 3.74 14.88 21.44
C PRO A 240 5.21 15.22 21.20
N ILE A 241 5.48 16.49 20.91
CA ILE A 241 6.82 17.06 20.97
C ILE A 241 7.18 17.08 22.47
N GLU A 242 7.94 16.09 22.94
CA GLU A 242 8.52 16.15 24.27
C GLU A 242 9.70 17.14 24.24
N ASP A 243 9.66 18.17 25.11
CA ASP A 243 10.84 18.96 25.46
C ASP A 243 11.90 18.00 26.01
N GLU A 244 12.94 17.70 25.24
CA GLU A 244 14.15 17.13 25.82
C GLU A 244 14.72 18.15 26.83
N PRO A 245 14.96 17.76 28.10
CA PRO A 245 15.75 18.58 29.00
C PRO A 245 17.18 18.58 28.49
N ASP A 246 17.61 19.75 28.03
CA ASP A 246 18.98 20.10 27.66
C ASP A 246 20.01 19.54 28.66
N PRO A 247 20.93 18.65 28.22
CA PRO A 247 22.03 18.22 29.05
C PRO A 247 23.35 18.75 28.48
N SER A 248 23.51 20.05 28.21
CA SER A 248 24.76 20.77 28.50
C SER A 248 24.74 22.21 28.01
N GLY A 249 24.81 23.14 28.96
CA GLY A 249 24.91 24.56 28.66
C GLY A 249 26.20 24.98 27.97
N SER A 250 26.06 25.96 27.08
CA SER A 250 26.96 27.11 27.04
C SER A 250 26.18 28.34 26.58
N SER A 251 26.36 29.41 27.36
CA SER A 251 25.70 30.71 27.35
C SER A 251 25.82 31.52 26.05
N ASN A 252 24.80 32.36 25.84
CA ASN A 252 24.69 33.55 24.98
C ASN A 252 26.01 34.27 24.66
N GLU A 253 26.17 34.74 23.41
CA GLU A 253 26.04 36.17 23.05
C GLU A 253 26.28 36.41 21.53
N ASP A 254 25.60 37.45 21.04
CA ASP A 254 25.81 38.22 19.80
C ASP A 254 25.26 37.73 18.44
N LEU A 255 24.08 38.29 18.12
CA LEU A 255 23.66 38.63 16.76
C LEU A 255 24.58 39.69 16.14
N PRO A 256 24.77 39.66 14.81
CA PRO A 256 24.47 40.87 14.05
C PRO A 256 23.31 40.67 13.09
N GLN A 257 22.43 41.66 13.10
CA GLN A 257 21.50 41.98 12.03
C GLN A 257 22.28 42.19 10.72
N ASP A 258 21.93 41.47 9.66
CA ASP A 258 22.00 42.04 8.32
C ASP A 258 20.80 41.60 7.47
N MET A 259 20.23 42.59 6.80
CA MET A 259 19.03 42.53 5.98
C MET A 259 19.41 42.29 4.52
N GLY A 260 18.79 41.30 3.88
CA GLY A 260 18.93 40.98 2.45
C GLY A 260 20.01 39.92 2.25
N VAL A 261 19.72 38.75 1.66
CA VAL A 261 18.97 38.48 0.45
C VAL A 261 18.37 37.08 0.59
N GLU A 262 17.09 36.89 0.27
CA GLU A 262 16.54 35.56 0.01
C GLU A 262 17.32 34.94 -1.15
N SER A 263 18.31 34.10 -0.83
CA SER A 263 19.00 33.27 -1.81
C SER A 263 18.25 31.96 -1.91
N ALA A 264 17.56 31.78 -3.03
CA ALA A 264 16.83 30.58 -3.40
C ALA A 264 17.80 29.39 -3.63
N THR A 265 18.21 28.69 -2.58
CA THR A 265 19.00 27.44 -2.72
C THR A 265 18.81 26.40 -1.60
N ASP A 266 17.76 26.44 -0.79
CA ASP A 266 17.42 25.30 0.07
C ASP A 266 16.21 24.56 -0.51
N PHE A 267 16.45 23.82 -1.59
CA PHE A 267 15.54 22.75 -2.00
C PHE A 267 15.70 21.62 -0.98
N PRO A 268 14.64 21.14 -0.30
CA PRO A 268 14.76 19.90 0.46
C PRO A 268 15.17 18.79 -0.52
N GLU A 269 16.27 18.09 -0.24
CA GLU A 269 16.69 16.91 -1.01
C GLU A 269 15.57 15.86 -0.89
N VAL A 270 14.68 15.81 -1.87
CA VAL A 270 13.72 14.72 -2.01
C VAL A 270 14.50 13.49 -2.47
N SER A 271 15.16 12.83 -1.51
CA SER A 271 15.92 11.62 -1.79
C SER A 271 14.94 10.46 -2.01
N LEU A 272 14.97 9.89 -3.21
CA LEU A 272 14.07 8.79 -3.57
C LEU A 272 14.64 7.50 -2.99
N THR A 273 14.03 6.98 -1.92
CA THR A 273 14.50 5.77 -1.22
C THR A 273 13.66 4.55 -1.57
N PHE A 274 14.16 3.35 -1.26
CA PHE A 274 13.41 2.10 -1.48
C PHE A 274 12.09 2.05 -0.70
N GLY A 275 11.99 2.71 0.45
CA GLY A 275 10.77 2.78 1.25
C GLY A 275 9.58 3.50 0.60
N VAL A 276 9.82 4.26 -0.47
CA VAL A 276 8.76 4.93 -1.24
C VAL A 276 8.07 3.94 -2.19
N LEU A 277 8.70 2.82 -2.52
CA LEU A 277 8.17 1.83 -3.47
C LEU A 277 7.21 0.86 -2.77
N GLN A 278 5.99 0.72 -3.31
CA GLN A 278 5.00 -0.24 -2.81
C GLN A 278 5.52 -1.69 -2.66
N PRO A 279 6.30 -2.24 -3.62
CA PRO A 279 6.83 -3.60 -3.50
C PRO A 279 7.72 -3.82 -2.28
N SER A 280 8.47 -2.79 -1.83
CA SER A 280 9.33 -2.87 -0.64
C SER A 280 8.56 -3.18 0.64
N ASN A 281 7.27 -2.83 0.67
CA ASN A 281 6.40 -2.97 1.84
C ASN A 281 5.58 -4.28 1.86
N LYS A 282 5.81 -5.18 0.89
CA LYS A 282 5.14 -6.48 0.82
C LYS A 282 6.06 -7.56 1.39
N GLU A 283 5.47 -8.53 2.09
CA GLU A 283 6.21 -9.70 2.57
C GLU A 283 6.84 -10.45 1.39
N VAL A 284 8.13 -10.77 1.49
CA VAL A 284 8.84 -11.48 0.42
C VAL A 284 8.45 -12.95 0.38
N ALA A 285 8.10 -13.41 -0.82
CA ALA A 285 7.94 -14.83 -1.08
C ALA A 285 9.29 -15.54 -0.91
N SER A 286 9.34 -16.52 0.00
CA SER A 286 10.58 -17.19 0.40
C SER A 286 10.45 -18.71 0.48
N VAL A 287 11.58 -19.40 0.34
CA VAL A 287 11.76 -20.84 0.50
C VAL A 287 12.97 -21.11 1.41
N LYS A 288 13.10 -22.33 1.92
CA LYS A 288 14.23 -22.70 2.79
C LYS A 288 15.36 -23.36 2.00
N PRO A 289 16.63 -23.23 2.42
CA PRO A 289 17.75 -23.93 1.79
C PRO A 289 17.52 -25.45 1.67
N GLU A 290 16.94 -26.07 2.71
CA GLU A 290 16.72 -27.50 2.79
C GLU A 290 15.49 -28.01 2.02
N ASP A 291 14.65 -27.11 1.47
CA ASP A 291 13.47 -27.50 0.71
C ASP A 291 13.87 -28.23 -0.59
N ASP A 292 13.02 -29.18 -1.01
CA ASP A 292 13.15 -29.82 -2.33
C ASP A 292 12.98 -28.76 -3.42
N ILE A 293 13.80 -28.84 -4.47
CA ILE A 293 13.79 -27.84 -5.54
C ILE A 293 12.41 -27.71 -6.21
N ASN A 294 11.60 -28.77 -6.21
CA ASN A 294 10.24 -28.75 -6.75
C ASN A 294 9.30 -27.86 -5.93
N VAL A 295 9.58 -27.60 -4.65
CA VAL A 295 8.85 -26.61 -3.85
C VAL A 295 9.04 -25.22 -4.44
N ALA A 296 10.30 -24.82 -4.70
CA ALA A 296 10.61 -23.53 -5.32
C ALA A 296 9.98 -23.42 -6.71
N LEU A 297 10.14 -24.44 -7.57
CA LEU A 297 9.55 -24.46 -8.91
C LEU A 297 8.03 -24.34 -8.88
N THR A 298 7.36 -25.07 -7.98
CA THR A 298 5.90 -25.00 -7.85
C THR A 298 5.46 -23.62 -7.39
N PHE A 299 6.16 -23.04 -6.40
CA PHE A 299 5.83 -21.73 -5.87
C PHE A 299 6.02 -20.63 -6.91
N MET A 300 7.10 -20.69 -7.68
CA MET A 300 7.39 -19.77 -8.78
C MET A 300 6.31 -19.84 -9.88
N VAL A 301 5.85 -21.03 -10.25
CA VAL A 301 4.78 -21.17 -11.26
C VAL A 301 3.43 -20.70 -10.72
N ALA A 302 3.05 -21.14 -9.52
CA ALA A 302 1.74 -20.87 -8.95
C ALA A 302 1.49 -19.36 -8.75
N GLU A 303 2.49 -18.67 -8.22
CA GLU A 303 2.41 -17.24 -7.92
C GLU A 303 3.03 -16.36 -9.02
N ARG A 304 3.50 -16.96 -10.11
CA ARG A 304 4.15 -16.28 -11.25
C ARG A 304 5.39 -15.47 -10.84
N TYR A 305 6.17 -15.99 -9.89
CA TYR A 305 7.44 -15.40 -9.50
C TYR A 305 8.58 -15.86 -10.40
N SER A 306 9.52 -14.95 -10.66
CA SER A 306 10.76 -15.25 -11.38
C SER A 306 11.94 -15.56 -10.45
N GLN A 307 11.80 -15.21 -9.18
CA GLN A 307 12.78 -15.42 -8.11
C GLN A 307 12.07 -15.48 -6.75
N LEU A 308 12.72 -16.13 -5.79
CA LEU A 308 12.29 -16.24 -4.40
C LEU A 308 13.47 -15.93 -3.48
N ALA A 309 13.20 -15.32 -2.32
CA ALA A 309 14.21 -15.24 -1.26
C ALA A 309 14.47 -16.62 -0.67
N VAL A 310 15.70 -16.87 -0.24
CA VAL A 310 16.05 -18.08 0.50
C VAL A 310 16.31 -17.70 1.95
N ILE A 311 15.41 -18.10 2.84
CA ILE A 311 15.42 -17.73 4.26
C ILE A 311 15.33 -19.01 5.09
N ASP A 312 16.24 -19.18 6.05
CA ASP A 312 16.22 -20.36 6.92
C ASP A 312 15.15 -20.26 8.03
N CYS A 313 15.00 -21.32 8.81
CA CYS A 313 14.03 -21.37 9.91
C CYS A 313 14.32 -20.39 11.06
N SER A 314 15.51 -19.81 11.11
CA SER A 314 15.92 -18.80 12.10
C SER A 314 15.69 -17.37 11.59
N GLY A 315 15.25 -17.22 10.34
CA GLY A 315 15.03 -15.92 9.70
C GLY A 315 16.26 -15.37 8.98
N ASN A 316 17.37 -16.13 8.88
CA ASN A 316 18.55 -15.64 8.19
C ASN A 316 18.38 -15.73 6.68
N PHE A 317 18.77 -14.66 5.99
CA PHE A 317 18.78 -14.60 4.53
C PHE A 317 20.05 -15.25 3.96
N HIS A 318 19.87 -16.19 3.03
CA HIS A 318 20.96 -16.95 2.37
C HIS A 318 21.18 -16.55 0.91
N GLY A 319 20.31 -15.74 0.34
CA GLY A 319 20.36 -15.33 -1.07
C GLY A 319 19.04 -15.55 -1.78
N ALA A 320 19.10 -15.89 -3.07
CA ALA A 320 17.93 -16.12 -3.90
C ALA A 320 18.00 -17.42 -4.68
N VAL A 321 16.84 -17.91 -5.08
CA VAL A 321 16.68 -18.91 -6.13
C VAL A 321 15.81 -18.34 -7.24
N SER A 322 16.25 -18.49 -8.49
CA SER A 322 15.57 -17.96 -9.69
C SER A 322 15.50 -19.01 -10.79
N TRP A 323 14.68 -18.77 -11.83
CA TRP A 323 14.63 -19.67 -12.98
C TRP A 323 16.01 -19.87 -13.61
N GLU A 324 16.79 -18.79 -13.65
CA GLU A 324 18.17 -18.78 -14.14
C GLU A 324 19.11 -19.56 -13.23
N SER A 325 19.04 -19.38 -11.89
CA SER A 325 19.93 -20.08 -10.97
C SER A 325 19.67 -21.59 -10.96
N ILE A 326 18.41 -22.00 -11.03
CA ILE A 326 18.02 -23.42 -11.14
C ILE A 326 18.47 -23.99 -12.49
N GLY A 327 18.25 -23.26 -13.58
CA GLY A 327 18.69 -23.68 -14.92
C GLY A 327 20.20 -23.87 -14.99
N THR A 328 20.95 -22.93 -14.40
CA THR A 328 22.41 -22.95 -14.34
C THR A 328 22.92 -24.09 -13.49
N ALA A 329 22.40 -24.27 -12.28
CA ALA A 329 22.80 -25.36 -11.39
C ALA A 329 22.54 -26.74 -12.01
N ARG A 330 21.44 -26.89 -12.79
CA ARG A 330 21.14 -28.13 -13.53
C ARG A 330 22.15 -28.47 -14.62
N MET A 331 22.86 -27.48 -15.17
CA MET A 331 23.95 -27.73 -16.12
C MET A 331 25.19 -28.31 -15.43
N SER A 332 25.40 -27.97 -14.15
CA SER A 332 26.55 -28.43 -13.35
C SER A 332 26.30 -29.75 -12.64
N GLY A 333 25.04 -30.19 -12.50
CA GLY A 333 24.69 -31.45 -11.86
C GLY A 333 23.22 -31.58 -11.50
N PRO A 334 22.80 -32.70 -10.89
CA PRO A 334 21.42 -32.87 -10.45
C PRO A 334 21.12 -31.93 -9.27
N VAL A 335 20.19 -31.00 -9.49
CA VAL A 335 19.66 -30.10 -8.45
C VAL A 335 18.49 -30.80 -7.76
N ARG A 336 18.61 -31.05 -6.45
CA ARG A 336 17.56 -31.73 -5.66
C ARG A 336 16.95 -30.81 -4.63
N LYS A 337 17.73 -29.90 -4.07
CA LYS A 337 17.29 -28.95 -3.06
C LYS A 337 17.50 -27.52 -3.51
N VAL A 338 16.88 -26.59 -2.79
CA VAL A 338 17.08 -25.16 -2.99
C VAL A 338 18.54 -24.76 -2.77
N GLU A 339 19.22 -25.31 -1.75
CA GLU A 339 20.64 -25.04 -1.45
C GLU A 339 21.59 -25.27 -2.64
N ASP A 340 21.24 -26.21 -3.53
CA ASP A 340 22.01 -26.53 -4.73
C ASP A 340 21.94 -25.44 -5.81
N ALA A 341 20.99 -24.51 -5.70
CA ALA A 341 20.70 -23.48 -6.70
C ALA A 341 20.64 -22.05 -6.11
N ILE A 342 21.13 -21.86 -4.88
CA ILE A 342 21.23 -20.53 -4.27
C ILE A 342 22.26 -19.70 -5.03
N THR A 343 21.88 -18.48 -5.38
CA THR A 343 22.81 -17.44 -5.82
C THR A 343 22.87 -16.32 -4.80
N SER A 344 24.02 -15.64 -4.73
CA SER A 344 24.12 -14.36 -4.03
C SER A 344 23.12 -13.39 -4.63
N ALA A 345 22.40 -12.68 -3.77
CA ALA A 345 21.41 -11.70 -4.16
C ALA A 345 21.69 -10.39 -3.45
N MET A 346 21.51 -9.30 -4.18
CA MET A 346 21.69 -7.97 -3.63
C MET A 346 20.57 -7.64 -2.65
N VAL A 347 20.95 -7.03 -1.53
CA VAL A 347 20.04 -6.54 -0.52
C VAL A 347 20.41 -5.10 -0.19
N VAL A 348 19.40 -4.25 -0.09
CA VAL A 348 19.51 -2.82 0.25
C VAL A 348 18.69 -2.53 1.50
N ASP A 349 19.04 -1.45 2.20
CA ASP A 349 18.24 -0.95 3.31
C ASP A 349 17.01 -0.18 2.81
N PHE A 350 15.96 -0.15 3.63
CA PHE A 350 14.75 0.63 3.39
C PHE A 350 15.04 2.10 3.06
N ASN A 351 16.05 2.68 3.71
CA ASN A 351 16.41 4.09 3.56
C ASN A 351 17.47 4.33 2.48
N ASP A 352 17.98 3.29 1.80
CA ASP A 352 18.98 3.47 0.75
C ASP A 352 18.39 4.24 -0.44
N HIS A 353 19.23 5.07 -1.07
CA HIS A 353 18.84 5.88 -2.22
C HIS A 353 18.67 5.01 -3.47
N LEU A 354 17.44 4.95 -3.98
CA LEU A 354 17.03 4.10 -5.10
C LEU A 354 17.88 4.35 -6.36
N LEU A 355 18.13 5.62 -6.69
CA LEU A 355 18.82 6.01 -7.92
C LEU A 355 20.25 5.46 -8.00
N THR A 356 20.91 5.32 -6.85
CA THR A 356 22.27 4.76 -6.74
C THR A 356 22.31 3.29 -7.16
N HIS A 357 21.21 2.57 -6.98
CA HIS A 357 21.11 1.12 -7.21
C HIS A 357 20.45 0.73 -8.54
N ILE A 358 20.03 1.69 -9.38
CA ILE A 358 19.35 1.39 -10.66
C ILE A 358 20.17 0.48 -11.56
N SER A 359 21.48 0.74 -11.68
CA SER A 359 22.37 -0.05 -12.55
C SER A 359 22.46 -1.51 -12.09
N GLU A 360 22.38 -1.75 -10.79
CA GLU A 360 22.45 -3.07 -10.18
C GLU A 360 21.12 -3.80 -10.32
N ILE A 361 20.00 -3.12 -10.11
CA ILE A 361 18.66 -3.67 -10.34
C ILE A 361 18.47 -4.03 -11.82
N TYR A 362 18.94 -3.20 -12.74
CA TYR A 362 18.89 -3.50 -14.17
C TYR A 362 19.72 -4.75 -14.52
N ARG A 363 20.94 -4.85 -13.97
CA ARG A 363 21.85 -5.97 -14.24
C ARG A 363 21.34 -7.29 -13.64
N ASN A 364 20.82 -7.25 -12.42
CA ASN A 364 20.42 -8.43 -11.67
C ASN A 364 18.92 -8.75 -11.82
N GLY A 365 18.15 -7.84 -12.42
CA GLY A 365 16.69 -7.92 -12.57
C GLY A 365 15.89 -7.54 -11.33
N TYR A 366 16.48 -7.66 -10.14
CA TYR A 366 15.83 -7.40 -8.86
C TYR A 366 16.81 -7.08 -7.73
N VAL A 367 16.27 -6.57 -6.63
CA VAL A 367 16.93 -6.39 -5.34
C VAL A 367 15.95 -6.71 -4.20
N PHE A 368 16.44 -7.24 -3.09
CA PHE A 368 15.65 -7.37 -1.87
C PHE A 368 15.84 -6.15 -0.96
N VAL A 369 14.81 -5.83 -0.18
CA VAL A 369 14.84 -4.68 0.72
C VAL A 369 14.73 -5.18 2.16
N TRP A 370 15.62 -4.75 3.05
CA TRP A 370 15.44 -4.91 4.49
C TRP A 370 14.43 -3.87 4.99
N ASN A 371 13.47 -4.29 5.82
CA ASN A 371 12.62 -3.38 6.57
C ASN A 371 13.41 -2.69 7.70
N ARG A 372 12.86 -1.59 8.24
CA ARG A 372 13.47 -0.85 9.36
C ARG A 372 13.71 -1.70 10.63
N ASP A 373 12.92 -2.75 10.83
CA ASP A 373 13.05 -3.70 11.94
C ASP A 373 14.06 -4.84 11.66
N ARG A 374 14.81 -4.75 10.56
CA ARG A 374 15.76 -5.77 10.08
C ARG A 374 15.09 -7.12 9.75
N THR A 375 13.80 -7.12 9.44
CA THR A 375 13.14 -8.26 8.79
C THR A 375 13.23 -8.12 7.27
N MET A 376 13.25 -9.24 6.54
CA MET A 376 13.24 -9.18 5.08
C MET A 376 11.92 -8.56 4.62
N GLY A 377 12.02 -7.38 4.03
CA GLY A 377 10.94 -6.70 3.33
C GLY A 377 10.74 -7.30 1.95
N GLY A 378 10.27 -6.50 1.01
CA GLY A 378 9.90 -6.99 -0.31
C GLY A 378 11.02 -7.09 -1.33
N VAL A 379 10.61 -7.39 -2.57
CA VAL A 379 11.48 -7.42 -3.76
C VAL A 379 11.13 -6.23 -4.64
N VAL A 380 12.14 -5.50 -5.07
CA VAL A 380 12.01 -4.44 -6.09
C VAL A 380 12.64 -4.95 -7.38
N THR A 381 11.83 -5.01 -8.44
CA THR A 381 12.26 -5.49 -9.77
C THR A 381 12.42 -4.34 -10.76
N ALA A 382 13.13 -4.59 -11.87
CA ALA A 382 13.20 -3.65 -12.98
C ALA A 382 11.80 -3.29 -13.55
N SER A 383 10.86 -4.23 -13.51
CA SER A 383 9.45 -3.98 -13.88
C SER A 383 8.75 -3.03 -12.92
N ASP A 384 9.01 -3.13 -11.62
CA ASP A 384 8.46 -2.21 -10.61
C ASP A 384 8.98 -0.80 -10.83
N LEU A 385 10.28 -0.66 -11.08
CA LEU A 385 10.90 0.62 -11.44
C LEU A 385 10.28 1.19 -12.72
N THR A 386 10.11 0.36 -13.74
CA THR A 386 9.50 0.79 -15.01
C THR A 386 8.08 1.30 -14.80
N ASN A 387 7.28 0.62 -13.96
CA ASN A 387 5.93 1.06 -13.62
C ASN A 387 5.95 2.37 -12.81
N GLN A 388 6.83 2.48 -11.81
CA GLN A 388 6.95 3.65 -10.95
C GLN A 388 7.43 4.88 -11.75
N PHE A 389 8.57 4.78 -12.43
CA PHE A 389 9.10 5.87 -13.25
C PHE A 389 8.20 6.15 -14.44
N GLY A 390 7.53 5.14 -15.00
CA GLY A 390 6.50 5.35 -16.01
C GLY A 390 5.34 6.20 -15.51
N ALA A 391 4.84 5.94 -14.30
CA ALA A 391 3.78 6.74 -13.67
C ALA A 391 4.24 8.19 -13.40
N LEU A 392 5.50 8.38 -13.01
CA LEU A 392 6.08 9.70 -12.78
C LEU A 392 6.35 10.47 -14.08
N ALA A 393 6.86 9.81 -15.12
CA ALA A 393 7.30 10.44 -16.36
C ALA A 393 6.17 10.71 -17.36
N ARG A 394 5.16 9.83 -17.43
CA ARG A 394 4.05 9.94 -18.41
C ARG A 394 3.34 11.30 -18.39
N PRO A 395 3.01 11.90 -17.22
CA PRO A 395 2.39 13.23 -17.19
C PRO A 395 3.25 14.30 -17.88
N PHE A 396 4.57 14.29 -17.70
CA PHE A 396 5.48 15.22 -18.37
C PHE A 396 5.49 15.02 -19.87
N VAL A 397 5.52 13.77 -20.35
CA VAL A 397 5.47 13.45 -21.79
C VAL A 397 4.15 13.92 -22.42
N LEU A 398 3.02 13.74 -21.73
CA LEU A 398 1.72 14.22 -22.21
C LEU A 398 1.65 15.74 -22.30
N ILE A 399 2.21 16.45 -21.30
CA ILE A 399 2.32 17.92 -21.32
C ILE A 399 3.20 18.38 -22.48
N GLU A 400 4.38 17.77 -22.65
CA GLU A 400 5.31 18.11 -23.73
C GLU A 400 4.68 17.88 -25.11
N GLU A 401 3.96 16.78 -25.29
CA GLU A 401 3.22 16.52 -26.53
C GLU A 401 2.15 17.60 -26.78
N ALA A 402 1.38 17.96 -25.75
CA ALA A 402 0.37 19.01 -25.86
C ALA A 402 0.99 20.36 -26.25
N GLU A 403 2.07 20.78 -25.58
CA GLU A 403 2.79 22.01 -25.88
C GLU A 403 3.36 22.01 -27.30
N ARG A 404 3.93 20.89 -27.76
CA ARG A 404 4.50 20.78 -29.11
C ARG A 404 3.43 20.93 -30.21
N ARG A 405 2.23 20.37 -29.99
CA ARG A 405 1.09 20.49 -30.92
C ARG A 405 0.54 21.93 -30.94
N LEU A 406 0.37 22.53 -29.76
CA LEU A 406 -0.01 23.94 -29.64
C LEU A 406 0.97 24.84 -30.37
N ARG A 407 2.27 24.67 -30.12
CA ARG A 407 3.36 25.41 -30.77
C ARG A 407 3.28 25.33 -32.28
N ARG A 408 3.24 24.10 -32.82
CA ARG A 408 3.18 23.87 -34.25
C ARG A 408 1.98 24.58 -34.90
N ARG A 409 0.81 24.50 -34.26
CA ARG A 409 -0.38 25.15 -34.82
C ARG A 409 -0.31 26.66 -34.72
N VAL A 410 0.20 27.20 -33.62
CA VAL A 410 0.36 28.66 -33.46
C VAL A 410 1.39 29.21 -34.45
N ASP A 411 2.54 28.57 -34.61
CA ASP A 411 3.57 28.98 -35.58
C ASP A 411 3.06 28.93 -37.03
N ALA A 412 2.13 28.02 -37.34
CA ALA A 412 1.52 27.95 -38.67
C ALA A 412 0.52 29.09 -38.96
N VAL A 413 0.06 29.82 -37.94
CA VAL A 413 -1.09 30.74 -38.02
C VAL A 413 -0.73 32.18 -37.62
N PHE A 414 0.22 32.36 -36.71
CA PHE A 414 0.61 33.65 -36.15
C PHE A 414 2.08 33.94 -36.48
N ALA A 415 2.35 35.20 -36.86
CA ALA A 415 3.72 35.65 -37.03
C ALA A 415 4.39 35.94 -35.68
N ALA A 416 5.73 35.84 -35.62
CA ALA A 416 6.50 36.02 -34.39
C ALA A 416 6.24 37.40 -33.74
N GLU A 417 6.05 38.46 -34.54
CA GLU A 417 5.77 39.80 -34.02
C GLU A 417 4.44 39.89 -33.25
N GLU A 418 3.46 39.05 -33.62
CA GLU A 418 2.16 38.99 -32.93
C GLU A 418 2.26 38.32 -31.56
N LEU A 419 3.17 37.35 -31.42
CA LEU A 419 3.38 36.58 -30.19
C LEU A 419 4.01 37.41 -29.06
N ASN A 420 4.78 38.45 -29.42
CA ASN A 420 5.41 39.39 -28.48
C ASN A 420 4.43 40.05 -27.51
N LYS A 421 3.16 40.18 -27.89
CA LYS A 421 2.12 40.78 -27.02
C LYS A 421 1.78 39.90 -25.82
N TYR A 422 2.13 38.62 -25.87
CA TYR A 422 1.73 37.61 -24.90
C TYR A 422 2.89 37.12 -24.03
N THR A 423 4.13 37.55 -24.28
CA THR A 423 5.30 37.25 -23.44
C THR A 423 5.54 38.35 -22.40
N ARG A 424 6.01 37.99 -21.20
CA ARG A 424 6.33 38.95 -20.12
C ARG A 424 7.79 39.44 -20.16
N THR A 425 8.66 38.74 -20.87
CA THR A 425 10.10 39.02 -20.96
C THR A 425 10.38 40.13 -21.98
N ARG A 426 11.35 41.01 -21.70
CA ARG A 426 11.81 42.08 -22.63
C ARG A 426 12.45 41.57 -23.93
N LYS A 427 12.54 40.26 -24.14
CA LYS A 427 13.00 39.65 -25.39
C LYS A 427 11.78 39.36 -26.26
N SER A 428 11.83 39.77 -27.52
CA SER A 428 10.87 39.35 -28.53
C SER A 428 10.86 37.82 -28.63
N ALA A 429 9.67 37.21 -28.57
CA ALA A 429 9.46 35.83 -28.95
C ALA A 429 9.87 35.66 -30.42
N GLU A 430 10.73 34.69 -30.69
CA GLU A 430 11.13 34.33 -32.04
C GLU A 430 10.18 33.28 -32.63
N SER A 431 9.49 32.52 -31.77
CA SER A 431 8.47 31.54 -32.16
C SER A 431 7.49 31.24 -31.02
N ALA A 432 6.48 30.43 -31.29
CA ALA A 432 5.60 29.89 -30.25
C ALA A 432 6.35 29.03 -29.23
N ALA A 433 7.59 28.61 -29.49
CA ALA A 433 8.42 27.92 -28.50
C ALA A 433 8.72 28.74 -27.25
N ASP A 434 8.69 30.06 -27.37
CA ASP A 434 8.95 30.99 -26.27
C ASP A 434 7.71 31.25 -25.40
N LEU A 435 6.55 30.71 -25.79
CA LEU A 435 5.30 30.81 -25.05
C LEU A 435 5.18 29.69 -24.01
N THR A 436 4.83 30.06 -22.79
CA THR A 436 4.35 29.11 -21.76
C THR A 436 2.91 28.69 -22.05
N ILE A 437 2.44 27.58 -21.47
CA ILE A 437 1.00 27.18 -21.50
C ILE A 437 0.07 28.34 -21.11
N GLY A 438 0.45 29.14 -20.12
CA GLY A 438 -0.32 30.33 -19.73
C GLY A 438 -0.42 31.38 -20.83
N ASN A 439 0.65 31.56 -21.63
CA ASN A 439 0.62 32.50 -22.75
C ASN A 439 -0.29 32.00 -23.88
N TYR A 440 -0.32 30.70 -24.16
CA TYR A 440 -1.28 30.11 -25.11
C TYR A 440 -2.73 30.37 -24.71
N LEU A 441 -3.05 30.24 -23.43
CA LEU A 441 -4.39 30.55 -22.92
C LEU A 441 -4.78 32.01 -23.20
N HIS A 442 -3.86 32.96 -22.97
CA HIS A 442 -4.11 34.37 -23.26
C HIS A 442 -4.19 34.67 -24.76
N LEU A 443 -3.36 34.01 -25.58
CA LEU A 443 -3.37 34.14 -27.03
C LEU A 443 -4.68 33.62 -27.64
N LEU A 444 -5.19 32.50 -27.15
CA LEU A 444 -6.36 31.81 -27.71
C LEU A 444 -7.69 32.25 -27.09
N ARG A 445 -7.67 33.04 -26.02
CA ARG A 445 -8.90 33.57 -25.39
C ARG A 445 -9.73 34.47 -26.31
N PRO A 446 -9.16 35.40 -27.11
CA PRO A 446 -9.94 36.17 -28.07
C PRO A 446 -10.50 35.28 -29.18
N VAL A 447 -11.80 35.42 -29.47
CA VAL A 447 -12.52 34.61 -30.47
C VAL A 447 -11.92 34.78 -31.87
N GLU A 448 -11.40 35.96 -32.18
CA GLU A 448 -10.73 36.27 -33.45
C GLU A 448 -9.47 35.41 -33.64
N ASN A 449 -8.67 35.25 -32.58
CA ASN A 449 -7.48 34.41 -32.61
C ASN A 449 -7.85 32.93 -32.67
N TRP A 450 -8.88 32.50 -31.94
CA TRP A 450 -9.40 31.13 -32.00
C TRP A 450 -9.87 30.75 -33.41
N ARG A 451 -10.59 31.64 -34.09
CA ARG A 451 -11.03 31.40 -35.47
C ARG A 451 -9.87 31.19 -36.44
N ARG A 452 -8.73 31.86 -36.22
CA ARG A 452 -7.51 31.68 -37.04
C ARG A 452 -6.88 30.30 -36.86
N ILE A 453 -6.97 29.71 -35.67
CA ILE A 453 -6.52 28.33 -35.42
C ILE A 453 -7.32 27.31 -36.25
N ALA A 454 -8.57 27.62 -36.61
CA ALA A 454 -9.40 26.82 -37.52
C ALA A 454 -9.53 25.33 -37.11
N TRP A 455 -9.54 25.06 -35.80
CA TRP A 455 -9.86 23.74 -35.27
C TRP A 455 -11.38 23.58 -35.13
N PRO A 456 -11.96 22.41 -35.50
CA PRO A 456 -13.40 22.15 -35.37
C PRO A 456 -13.75 21.75 -33.93
N LEU A 457 -13.39 22.59 -32.98
CA LEU A 457 -13.57 22.36 -31.54
C LEU A 457 -14.36 23.51 -30.92
N ASP A 458 -15.10 23.19 -29.86
CA ASP A 458 -15.73 24.20 -29.04
C ASP A 458 -14.67 25.05 -28.31
N HIS A 459 -14.84 26.38 -28.35
CA HIS A 459 -13.86 27.33 -27.85
C HIS A 459 -13.77 27.32 -26.32
N ASP A 460 -14.91 27.34 -25.65
CA ASP A 460 -14.98 27.44 -24.19
C ASP A 460 -14.51 26.14 -23.55
N MET A 461 -14.98 24.98 -24.04
CA MET A 461 -14.53 23.67 -23.56
C MET A 461 -13.02 23.48 -23.74
N PHE A 462 -12.45 24.00 -24.84
CA PHE A 462 -11.01 23.94 -25.08
C PHE A 462 -10.23 24.78 -24.06
N LEU A 463 -10.65 26.02 -23.82
CA LEU A 463 -9.98 26.91 -22.87
C LEU A 463 -10.08 26.41 -21.43
N GLU A 464 -11.23 25.86 -21.03
CA GLU A 464 -11.41 25.22 -19.73
C GLU A 464 -10.43 24.05 -19.55
N THR A 465 -10.36 23.16 -20.55
CA THR A 465 -9.44 22.01 -20.48
C THR A 465 -7.98 22.47 -20.46
N LEU A 466 -7.61 23.47 -21.25
CA LEU A 466 -6.25 24.03 -21.28
C LEU A 466 -5.86 24.69 -19.94
N GLU A 467 -6.80 25.35 -19.26
CA GLU A 467 -6.58 25.93 -17.93
C GLU A 467 -6.34 24.85 -16.87
N GLU A 468 -7.08 23.75 -16.90
CA GLU A 468 -6.83 22.61 -16.00
C GLU A 468 -5.45 21.98 -16.26
N VAL A 469 -5.07 21.80 -17.53
CA VAL A 469 -3.72 21.32 -17.88
C VAL A 469 -2.63 22.28 -17.39
N ARG A 470 -2.85 23.61 -17.45
CA ARG A 470 -1.93 24.62 -16.91
C ARG A 470 -1.71 24.43 -15.40
N LYS A 471 -2.79 24.21 -14.63
CA LYS A 471 -2.72 23.96 -13.19
C LYS A 471 -1.90 22.69 -12.90
N ILE A 472 -2.23 21.58 -13.57
CA ILE A 472 -1.52 20.30 -13.42
C ILE A 472 -0.04 20.45 -13.76
N ARG A 473 0.31 21.13 -14.86
CA ARG A 473 1.70 21.40 -15.25
C ARG A 473 2.44 22.20 -14.18
N ASN A 474 1.81 23.25 -13.64
CA ASN A 474 2.46 24.07 -12.61
C ASN A 474 2.70 23.25 -11.34
N GLU A 475 1.71 22.48 -10.88
CA GLU A 475 1.88 21.57 -9.74
C GLU A 475 2.99 20.55 -9.95
N LEU A 476 3.09 19.96 -11.14
CA LEU A 476 4.15 19.02 -11.51
C LEU A 476 5.55 19.66 -11.48
N MET A 477 5.66 20.91 -11.93
CA MET A 477 6.92 21.66 -11.90
C MET A 477 7.33 22.10 -10.49
N HIS A 478 6.42 22.03 -9.51
CA HIS A 478 6.69 22.28 -8.09
C HIS A 478 7.14 21.01 -7.32
N PHE A 479 7.70 20.01 -8.02
CA PHE A 479 8.32 18.77 -7.50
C PHE A 479 7.63 18.20 -6.24
N ALA A 480 6.39 17.76 -6.39
CA ALA A 480 5.71 16.98 -5.36
C ALA A 480 6.24 15.52 -5.36
N PRO A 481 6.67 14.94 -4.22
CA PRO A 481 7.03 13.52 -4.11
C PRO A 481 5.91 12.53 -4.48
N ASP A 482 4.65 12.97 -4.50
CA ASP A 482 3.52 12.12 -4.82
C ASP A 482 3.19 12.09 -6.32
N PRO A 483 2.70 10.95 -6.87
CA PRO A 483 2.29 10.88 -8.27
C PRO A 483 1.05 11.76 -8.57
N VAL A 484 0.84 12.05 -9.86
CA VAL A 484 -0.36 12.76 -10.35
C VAL A 484 -1.61 11.91 -10.06
N THR A 485 -2.70 12.56 -9.65
CA THR A 485 -3.96 11.84 -9.39
C THR A 485 -4.53 11.25 -10.68
N LYS A 486 -5.35 10.19 -10.56
CA LYS A 486 -6.00 9.57 -11.72
C LYS A 486 -6.85 10.57 -12.52
N GLU A 487 -7.56 11.47 -11.84
CA GLU A 487 -8.40 12.50 -12.46
C GLU A 487 -7.60 13.53 -13.24
N GLN A 488 -6.46 13.97 -12.69
CA GLN A 488 -5.52 14.85 -13.38
C GLN A 488 -4.89 14.15 -14.59
N PHE A 489 -4.52 12.86 -14.44
CA PHE A 489 -4.01 12.06 -15.55
C PHE A 489 -5.05 11.91 -16.68
N ASP A 490 -6.29 11.58 -16.34
CA ASP A 490 -7.39 11.46 -17.30
C ASP A 490 -7.65 12.79 -18.00
N THR A 491 -7.49 13.92 -17.31
CA THR A 491 -7.59 15.26 -17.91
C THR A 491 -6.47 15.50 -18.93
N LEU A 492 -5.21 15.17 -18.60
CA LEU A 492 -4.08 15.25 -19.53
C LEU A 492 -4.29 14.36 -20.77
N ASP A 493 -4.69 13.09 -20.56
CA ASP A 493 -4.93 12.16 -21.66
C ASP A 493 -6.08 12.62 -22.58
N LYS A 494 -7.19 13.11 -22.00
CA LYS A 494 -8.30 13.70 -22.75
C LYS A 494 -7.84 14.89 -23.60
N PHE A 495 -7.03 15.79 -23.03
CA PHE A 495 -6.55 16.97 -23.75
C PHE A 495 -5.63 16.59 -24.91
N VAL A 496 -4.66 15.71 -24.67
CA VAL A 496 -3.76 15.22 -25.73
C VAL A 496 -4.53 14.46 -26.80
N ARG A 497 -5.52 13.64 -26.44
CA ARG A 497 -6.38 12.94 -27.39
C ARG A 497 -7.16 13.91 -28.29
N LEU A 498 -7.67 14.99 -27.71
CA LEU A 498 -8.33 16.06 -28.46
C LEU A 498 -7.36 16.74 -29.43
N LEU A 499 -6.14 17.08 -28.98
CA LEU A 499 -5.11 17.67 -29.85
C LEU A 499 -4.67 16.73 -30.97
N ARG A 500 -4.52 15.43 -30.69
CA ARG A 500 -4.23 14.40 -31.72
C ARG A 500 -5.30 14.30 -32.79
N ALA A 501 -6.56 14.57 -32.45
CA ALA A 501 -7.66 14.53 -33.42
C ALA A 501 -7.60 15.71 -34.41
N VAL A 502 -7.16 16.88 -33.96
CA VAL A 502 -7.11 18.12 -34.78
C VAL A 502 -5.74 18.44 -35.36
N ASP A 503 -4.70 17.76 -34.89
CA ASP A 503 -3.33 17.82 -35.39
C ASP A 503 -2.73 16.40 -35.38
N PRO A 504 -3.02 15.53 -36.36
CA PRO A 504 -2.67 14.10 -36.29
C PRO A 504 -1.20 13.77 -36.59
N TYR A 505 -0.45 14.69 -37.19
CA TYR A 505 0.93 14.43 -37.61
C TYR A 505 1.91 14.60 -36.44
N MET A 506 2.95 13.78 -36.35
CA MET A 506 4.06 13.96 -35.41
C MET A 506 5.32 14.38 -36.17
#